data_AF-A0A2P0QG40-F1
#
_entry.id   AF-A0A2P0QG40-F1
#
_cell.length_a   1.000
_cell.length_b   1.000
_cell.length_c   1.000
_cell.angle_alpha   90.00
_cell.angle_beta   90.00
_cell.angle_gamma   90.00
#
_symmetry.space_group_name_H-M   'P 1'
#
loop_
_entity.id
_entity.type
_entity.pdbx_description
1 polymer ?
#
loop_
_entity_poly.entity_id
_entity_poly.type
_entity_poly.pdbx_seq_one_letter_code
_entity_poly.pdbx_strand_id
1 'polypeptide(L)' 'MVSSVEIFEGASIIKVDEVSFCGKFADARIESGHPAGPVFIWGPARAVIGDADANRLAAAGVTDLR' A
#
# COMPACT_ATOMS: atom_id res chain seq x y z
N MET A 1 -2.09 -14.53 3.77
CA MET A 1 -0.71 -14.31 3.30
C MET A 1 -0.50 -12.82 3.20
N VAL A 2 0.63 -12.32 3.69
CA VAL A 2 0.97 -10.89 3.66
C VAL A 2 1.85 -10.65 2.43
N SER A 3 1.51 -9.64 1.63
CA SER A 3 2.23 -9.23 0.43
C SER A 3 3.45 -8.38 0.77
N SER A 4 4.51 -8.53 -0.03
CA SER A 4 5.70 -7.69 0.02
C SER A 4 5.42 -6.34 -0.62
N VAL A 5 5.95 -5.25 -0.07
CA VAL A 5 5.80 -3.89 -0.61
C VAL A 5 7.16 -3.23 -0.86
N GLU A 6 7.33 -2.68 -2.06
CA GLU A 6 8.46 -1.83 -2.42
C GLU A 6 7.94 -0.45 -2.87
N ILE A 7 8.60 0.63 -2.44
CA ILE A 7 8.20 2.01 -2.73
C ILE A 7 9.35 2.72 -3.43
N PHE A 8 9.08 3.27 -4.61
CA PHE A 8 10.01 4.08 -5.39
C PHE A 8 9.51 5.53 -5.42
N GLU A 9 9.79 6.28 -4.35
CA GLU A 9 9.27 7.64 -4.14
C GLU A 9 9.60 8.59 -5.29
N GLY A 10 10.84 8.57 -5.77
CA GLY A 10 11.30 9.43 -6.88
C GLY A 10 10.61 9.15 -8.22
N ALA A 11 9.99 7.97 -8.38
CA ALA A 11 9.25 7.60 -9.58
C ALA A 11 7.72 7.56 -9.37
N SER A 12 7.24 7.78 -8.13
CA SER A 12 5.82 7.60 -7.76
C SER A 12 5.28 6.21 -8.14
N ILE A 13 6.05 5.17 -7.80
CA ILE A 13 5.69 3.76 -8.06
C ILE A 13 5.62 3.00 -6.73
N ILE A 14 4.53 2.27 -6.51
CA ILE A 14 4.38 1.28 -5.43
C ILE A 14 4.34 -0.09 -6.09
N LYS A 15 5.21 -1.01 -5.67
CA LYS A 15 5.13 -2.41 -6.09
C LYS A 15 4.60 -3.24 -4.93
N VAL A 16 3.54 -4.01 -5.17
CA VAL A 16 3.02 -4.99 -4.22
C VAL A 16 3.15 -6.36 -4.86
N ASP A 17 3.99 -7.21 -4.28
CA ASP A 17 4.49 -8.44 -4.89
C ASP A 17 5.04 -8.19 -6.32
N GLU A 18 4.39 -8.73 -7.35
CA GLU A 18 4.79 -8.54 -8.77
C GLU A 18 3.95 -7.47 -9.50
N VAL A 19 3.05 -6.79 -8.81
CA VAL A 19 2.15 -5.79 -9.40
C VAL A 19 2.66 -4.39 -9.10
N SER A 20 2.88 -3.59 -10.14
CA SER A 20 3.30 -2.20 -10.03
C SER A 20 2.12 -1.25 -10.19
N PHE A 21 1.99 -0.33 -9.25
CA PHE A 21 1.03 0.77 -9.25
C PHE A 21 1.78 2.07 -9.50
N CYS A 22 1.53 2.68 -10.66
CA CYS A 22 2.15 3.94 -11.06
C CYS A 22 1.11 5.06 -10.98
N GLY A 23 1.36 6.05 -10.14
CA GLY A 23 0.45 7.20 -9.99
C GLY A 23 0.68 7.97 -8.70
N LYS A 24 -0.25 8.86 -8.34
CA LYS A 24 -0.12 9.65 -7.13
C LYS A 24 -0.41 8.77 -5.92
N PHE A 25 0.48 8.80 -4.92
CA PHE A 25 0.27 8.04 -3.68
C PHE A 25 -1.02 8.41 -2.95
N ALA A 26 -1.54 9.63 -3.14
CA ALA A 26 -2.82 10.07 -2.59
C ALA A 26 -4.04 9.30 -3.15
N ASP A 27 -3.93 8.65 -4.32
CA ASP A 27 -4.99 7.80 -4.89
C ASP A 27 -5.05 6.42 -4.19
N ALA A 28 -4.02 6.09 -3.42
CA ALA A 28 -3.97 4.90 -2.60
C ALA A 28 -4.49 5.18 -1.19
N ARG A 29 -5.03 4.13 -0.56
CA ARG A 29 -5.42 4.16 0.85
C ARG A 29 -5.12 2.86 1.54
N ILE A 30 -4.97 2.91 2.86
CA ILE A 30 -4.79 1.76 3.72
C ILE A 30 -6.00 1.69 4.65
N GLU A 31 -6.66 0.54 4.71
CA GLU A 31 -7.80 0.30 5.60
C GLU A 31 -7.50 -0.87 6.54
N SER A 32 -8.17 -0.87 7.69
CA SER A 32 -8.25 -2.04 8.57
C SER A 32 -9.42 -2.94 8.14
N GLY A 33 -9.38 -4.22 8.48
CA GLY A 33 -10.49 -5.14 8.17
C GLY A 33 -10.09 -6.56 7.76
N HIS A 34 -8.79 -6.87 7.66
CA HIS A 34 -8.33 -8.23 7.42
C HIS A 34 -7.57 -8.79 8.65
N PRO A 35 -7.87 -10.02 9.10
CA PRO A 35 -7.27 -10.59 10.32
C PRO A 35 -5.75 -10.82 10.22
N ALA A 36 -5.20 -10.82 9.00
CA ALA A 36 -3.78 -10.98 8.75
C ALA A 36 -2.99 -9.66 8.62
N GLY A 37 -3.64 -8.49 8.70
CA GLY A 37 -2.98 -7.19 8.67
C GLY A 37 -3.75 -6.09 7.92
N PRO A 38 -3.15 -4.89 7.84
CA PRO A 38 -3.60 -3.79 6.99
C PRO A 38 -3.90 -4.19 5.55
N VAL A 39 -4.87 -3.50 4.92
CA VAL A 39 -5.22 -3.70 3.51
C VAL A 39 -4.84 -2.45 2.73
N PHE A 40 -3.87 -2.58 1.83
CA PHE A 40 -3.58 -1.60 0.80
C PHE A 40 -4.65 -1.65 -0.29
N ILE A 41 -5.15 -0.47 -0.69
CA ILE A 41 -6.21 -0.32 -1.68
C ILE A 41 -5.77 0.74 -2.70
N TRP A 42 -5.78 0.35 -3.97
CA TRP A 42 -5.56 1.25 -5.11
C TRP A 42 -6.64 0.99 -6.16
N GLY A 43 -7.62 1.88 -6.26
CA GLY A 43 -8.80 1.66 -7.11
C GLY A 43 -9.51 0.34 -6.77
N PRO A 44 -9.68 -0.59 -7.74
CA PRO A 44 -10.28 -1.90 -7.47
C PRO A 44 -9.31 -2.93 -6.85
N ALA A 45 -7.99 -2.66 -6.86
CA ALA A 45 -7.00 -3.58 -6.34
C ALA A 45 -6.92 -3.51 -4.81
N ARG A 46 -6.79 -4.68 -4.16
CA ARG A 46 -6.66 -4.82 -2.71
C ARG A 46 -5.59 -5.86 -2.40
N ALA A 47 -4.69 -5.54 -1.47
CA ALA A 47 -3.64 -6.45 -1.00
C ALA A 47 -3.46 -6.32 0.51
N VAL A 48 -3.25 -7.45 1.19
CA VAL A 48 -2.96 -7.45 2.63
C VAL A 48 -1.46 -7.25 2.81
N ILE A 49 -1.06 -6.21 3.53
CA ILE A 49 0.34 -5.82 3.72
C ILE A 49 0.70 -5.84 5.22
N GLY A 50 1.99 -5.81 5.53
CA GLY A 50 2.45 -5.75 6.91
C GLY A 50 2.31 -4.35 7.51
N ASP A 51 2.25 -4.25 8.84
CA ASP A 51 2.18 -2.95 9.53
C ASP A 51 3.38 -2.04 9.25
N ALA A 52 4.58 -2.62 9.13
CA ALA A 52 5.79 -1.87 8.79
C ALA A 52 5.67 -1.22 7.40
N ASP A 53 5.18 -1.98 6.41
CA ASP A 53 4.99 -1.48 5.05
C ASP A 53 3.85 -0.46 4.97
N ALA A 54 2.77 -0.68 5.71
CA ALA A 54 1.68 0.27 5.82
C ALA A 54 2.15 1.62 6.38
N ASN A 55 3.02 1.60 7.40
CA ASN A 55 3.62 2.83 7.95
C ASN A 55 4.54 3.52 6.94
N ARG A 56 5.31 2.75 6.14
CA ARG A 56 6.16 3.31 5.07
C ARG A 56 5.32 3.95 3.96
N LEU A 57 4.23 3.32 3.57
CA LEU A 57 3.29 3.85 2.58
C LEU A 57 2.62 5.13 3.07
N ALA A 58 2.19 5.17 4.34
CA ALA A 58 1.63 6.38 4.95
C ALA A 58 2.65 7.52 4.96
N ALA A 59 3.91 7.23 5.30
CA ALA A 59 5.01 8.22 5.25
C ALA A 59 5.29 8.73 3.83
N ALA A 60 5.14 7.87 2.81
CA ALA A 60 5.26 8.25 1.40
C ALA A 60 4.09 9.13 0.91
N GLY A 61 2.98 9.21 1.66
CA GLY A 61 1.82 10.04 1.32
C GLY A 61 0.58 9.26 0.86
N VAL A 62 0.53 7.95 1.11
CA VAL A 62 -0.69 7.14 1.01
C VAL A 62 -1.64 7.51 2.15
N THR A 63 -2.94 7.54 1.88
CA THR A 63 -3.94 7.87 2.91
C THR A 63 -4.12 6.69 3.87
N ASP A 64 -3.78 6.85 5.15
CA ASP A 64 -3.98 5.81 6.17
C ASP A 64 -5.31 6.02 6.92
N LEU A 65 -6.20 5.03 6.84
CA LEU A 65 -7.54 5.02 7.45
C LEU A 65 -7.73 3.79 8.37
N ARG A 66 -6.64 3.18 8.82
CA ARG A 66 -6.71 2.01 9.72
C ARG A 66 -7.36 2.31 11.06
#